data_AF-A0A2V8MXR1-F1
#
_entry.id   AF-A0A2V8MXR1-F1
#
_cell.length_a   1.000
_cell.length_b   1.000
_cell.length_c   1.000
_cell.angle_alpha   90.00
_cell.angle_beta   90.00
_cell.angle_gamma   90.00
#
_symmetry.space_group_name_H-M   'P 1'
#
loop_
_entity.id
_entity.type
_entity.pdbx_description
1 polymer ?
#
loop_
_entity_poly.entity_id
_entity_poly.type
_entity_poly.pdbx_seq_one_letter_code
_entity_poly.pdbx_strand_id
1 'polypeptide(L)'
;MDRMKVWPHAILIIVACAVIGGAAALFWTKYERSAQASALPNAARIERVDGQVGLNRSLDNQANSQWIQATPNTPISVGDRIYTRDNSRSEVAFTGRDFATID
;
A
#
# COMPACT_ATOMS: atom_id res chain seq x y z
N MET A 1 -25.34 -43.17 -47.70
CA MET A 1 -24.44 -42.18 -47.07
C MET A 1 -25.30 -41.32 -46.17
N ASP A 2 -25.33 -41.60 -44.87
CA ASP A 2 -26.22 -40.90 -43.95
C ASP A 2 -25.74 -39.48 -43.69
N ARG A 3 -26.61 -38.51 -44.02
CA ARG A 3 -26.35 -37.08 -43.86
C ARG A 3 -26.53 -36.73 -42.39
N MET A 4 -25.47 -36.90 -41.59
CA MET A 4 -25.46 -36.49 -40.18
C MET A 4 -25.92 -35.04 -40.06
N LYS A 5 -27.05 -34.82 -39.38
CA LYS A 5 -27.64 -33.49 -39.20
C LYS A 5 -26.77 -32.75 -38.19
N VAL A 6 -25.90 -31.86 -38.69
CA VAL A 6 -24.84 -31.19 -37.90
C VAL A 6 -25.40 -30.15 -36.92
N TRP A 7 -26.65 -29.74 -37.12
CA TRP A 7 -27.31 -28.67 -36.38
C TRP A 7 -27.40 -28.87 -34.85
N PRO A 8 -27.87 -30.02 -34.31
CA PRO A 8 -27.88 -30.24 -32.86
C PRO A 8 -26.47 -30.29 -32.25
N HIS A 9 -25.48 -30.82 -32.98
CA HIS A 9 -24.11 -30.91 -32.49
C HIS A 9 -23.41 -29.54 -32.45
N ALA A 10 -23.70 -28.68 -33.42
CA ALA A 10 -23.19 -27.30 -33.42
C ALA A 10 -23.68 -26.50 -32.21
N ILE A 11 -24.95 -26.68 -31.82
CA ILE A 11 -25.52 -26.03 -30.62
C ILE A 11 -24.81 -26.54 -29.35
N LEU A 12 -24.57 -27.85 -29.25
CA LEU A 12 -23.85 -28.44 -28.10
C LEU A 12 -22.42 -27.90 -27.97
N ILE A 13 -21.72 -27.72 -29.09
CA ILE A 13 -20.35 -27.15 -29.10
C ILE A 13 -20.37 -25.70 -28.60
N ILE A 14 -21.32 -24.88 -29.06
CA ILE A 14 -21.43 -23.48 -28.64
C ILE A 14 -21.69 -23.39 -27.13
N VAL A 15 -22.60 -24.21 -26.61
CA VAL A 15 -22.90 -24.25 -25.17
C VAL A 15 -21.66 -24.68 -24.37
N ALA A 16 -20.95 -25.71 -24.83
CA ALA A 16 -19.71 -26.16 -24.18
C ALA A 16 -18.64 -25.05 -24.14
N CYS A 17 -18.42 -24.35 -25.26
CA CYS A 17 -17.48 -23.23 -25.32
C CYS A 17 -17.88 -22.08 -24.38
N ALA A 18 -19.17 -21.75 -24.30
CA ALA A 18 -19.68 -20.71 -23.42
C ALA A 18 -19.44 -21.04 -21.93
N VAL A 19 -19.66 -22.30 -21.54
CA VAL A 19 -19.43 -22.76 -20.17
C VAL A 19 -17.95 -22.69 -19.80
N ILE A 20 -17.07 -23.17 -20.68
CA ILE A 20 -15.62 -23.16 -20.46
C ILE A 20 -15.09 -21.73 -20.38
N GLY A 21 -15.50 -20.86 -21.31
CA GLY A 21 -15.11 -19.45 -21.33
C GLY A 21 -15.57 -18.70 -20.08
N GLY A 22 -16.80 -18.94 -19.63
CA GLY A 22 -17.33 -18.34 -18.40
C GLY A 22 -16.58 -18.80 -17.15
N ALA A 23 -16.28 -20.11 -17.04
CA ALA A 23 -15.51 -20.64 -15.92
C ALA A 23 -14.07 -20.10 -15.89
N ALA A 24 -13.42 -20.01 -17.05
CA ALA A 24 -12.08 -19.45 -17.17
C ALA A 24 -12.05 -17.95 -16.80
N ALA A 25 -13.03 -17.16 -17.26
CA ALA A 25 -13.13 -15.74 -16.92
C ALA A 25 -13.36 -15.52 -15.41
N LEU A 26 -14.23 -16.31 -14.77
CA LEU A 26 -14.44 -16.26 -13.32
C LEU A 26 -13.20 -16.68 -12.52
N PHE A 27 -12.43 -17.63 -13.05
CA PHE A 27 -11.17 -18.02 -12.41
C PHE A 27 -10.09 -16.96 -12.60
N TRP A 28 -10.08 -16.27 -13.73
CA TRP A 28 -9.15 -15.19 -14.05
C TRP A 28 -9.36 -13.96 -13.17
N THR A 29 -10.61 -13.56 -12.94
CA THR A 29 -10.92 -12.43 -12.03
C THR A 29 -10.56 -12.72 -10.57
N LYS A 30 -10.58 -13.98 -10.15
CA LYS A 30 -10.02 -14.39 -8.84
C LYS A 30 -8.50 -14.35 -8.80
N TYR A 31 -7.84 -14.45 -9.95
CA TYR A 31 -6.38 -14.47 -10.08
C TYR A 31 -5.77 -13.10 -10.37
N GLU A 32 -6.59 -12.07 -10.57
CA GLU A 32 -6.16 -10.69 -10.37
C GLU A 32 -5.75 -10.56 -8.91
N ARG A 33 -4.47 -10.83 -8.64
CA ARG A 33 -3.80 -10.32 -7.45
C ARG A 33 -4.03 -8.83 -7.51
N SER A 34 -4.96 -8.34 -6.71
CA SER A 34 -4.84 -7.00 -6.18
C SER A 34 -3.43 -6.94 -5.59
N ALA A 35 -2.50 -6.35 -6.34
CA ALA A 35 -1.25 -5.87 -5.79
C ALA A 35 -1.64 -4.70 -4.88
N GLN A 36 -2.33 -5.02 -3.79
CA GLN A 36 -2.29 -4.23 -2.58
C GLN A 36 -0.83 -4.30 -2.19
N ALA A 37 -0.05 -3.33 -2.69
CA ALA A 37 1.21 -3.00 -2.09
C ALA A 37 0.90 -2.95 -0.60
N SER A 38 1.36 -3.97 0.13
CA SER A 38 1.20 -4.04 1.57
C SER A 38 1.65 -2.69 2.05
N ALA A 39 0.72 -1.84 2.50
CA ALA A 39 1.04 -0.51 2.94
C ALA A 39 2.08 -0.74 4.02
N LEU A 40 3.36 -0.49 3.71
CA LEU A 40 4.40 -0.72 4.69
C LEU A 40 3.97 0.15 5.86
N PRO A 41 3.72 -0.42 7.04
CA PRO A 41 3.21 0.36 8.16
C PRO A 41 4.14 1.53 8.47
N ASN A 42 5.43 1.40 8.09
CA ASN A 42 6.43 2.46 8.13
C ASN A 42 6.49 3.15 6.75
N ALA A 43 5.98 4.38 6.68
CA ALA A 43 6.00 5.20 5.48
C ALA A 43 7.37 5.86 5.26
N ALA A 44 8.09 6.11 6.36
CA ALA A 44 9.41 6.73 6.36
C ALA A 44 10.16 6.41 7.66
N ARG A 45 11.41 6.88 7.75
CA ARG A 45 12.19 6.88 8.99
C ARG A 45 12.91 8.21 9.18
N ILE A 46 13.26 8.52 10.41
CA ILE A 46 14.13 9.65 10.73
C ILE A 46 15.57 9.26 10.37
N GLU A 47 16.19 9.93 9.41
CA GLU A 47 17.58 9.67 9.01
C GLU A 47 18.56 10.37 9.94
N ARG A 48 18.29 11.64 10.23
CA ARG A 48 19.18 12.52 11.00
C ARG A 48 18.38 13.38 11.95
N VAL A 49 18.96 13.60 13.14
CA VAL A 49 18.42 14.47 14.17
C VAL A 49 19.55 15.36 14.65
N ASP A 50 19.43 16.66 14.38
CA ASP A 50 20.30 17.69 14.91
C ASP A 50 19.51 18.48 15.95
N GLY A 51 19.93 18.46 17.22
CA GLY A 51 19.24 19.17 18.29
C GLY A 51 18.01 18.45 18.85
N GLN A 52 16.95 19.19 19.13
CA GLN A 52 15.76 18.70 19.85
C GLN A 52 14.57 18.56 18.91
N VAL A 53 14.24 17.30 18.61
CA VAL A 53 13.14 16.93 17.72
C VAL A 53 12.15 16.06 18.49
N GLY A 54 10.88 16.45 18.45
CA GLY A 54 9.77 15.71 19.03
C GLY A 54 9.02 14.92 17.96
N LEU A 55 8.59 13.72 18.32
CA LEU A 55 7.69 12.87 17.56
C LEU A 55 6.44 12.61 18.39
N ASN A 56 5.28 12.63 17.74
CA ASN A 56 4.00 12.35 18.36
C ASN A 56 3.15 11.50 17.43
N ARG A 57 2.80 10.30 17.90
CA ARG A 57 2.08 9.29 17.11
C ARG A 57 0.56 9.36 17.25
N SER A 58 0.06 10.35 17.98
CA SER A 58 -1.37 10.58 18.11
C SER A 58 -1.82 11.65 17.12
N LEU A 59 -2.90 11.36 16.39
CA LEU A 59 -3.64 12.33 15.59
C LEU A 59 -4.55 13.22 16.45
N ASP A 60 -4.82 12.81 17.68
CA ASP A 60 -5.68 13.56 18.58
C ASP A 60 -4.93 14.80 19.09
N ASN A 61 -5.55 15.96 18.87
CA ASN A 61 -5.10 17.25 19.43
C ASN A 61 -5.41 17.39 20.93
N GLN A 62 -5.82 16.32 21.60
CA GLN A 62 -6.05 16.35 23.04
C GLN A 62 -4.72 16.40 23.80
N ALA A 63 -4.72 17.11 24.92
CA ALA A 63 -3.55 17.48 25.73
C ALA A 63 -2.71 16.29 26.28
N ASN A 64 -3.12 15.05 26.02
CA ASN A 64 -2.38 13.82 26.35
C ASN A 64 -1.52 13.28 25.20
N SER A 65 -1.22 14.11 24.20
CA SER A 65 -0.34 13.70 23.12
C SER A 65 1.10 13.62 23.62
N GLN A 66 1.56 12.42 23.98
CA GLN A 66 2.90 12.18 24.52
C GLN A 66 3.94 12.46 23.43
N TRP A 67 4.57 13.63 23.50
CA TRP A 67 5.75 13.93 22.69
C TRP A 67 6.92 13.11 23.19
N ILE A 68 7.48 12.29 22.30
CA ILE A 68 8.70 11.53 22.55
C ILE A 68 9.85 12.16 21.78
N GLN A 69 11.06 12.04 22.32
CA GLN A 69 12.24 12.48 21.61
C GLN A 69 12.46 11.58 20.38
N ALA A 70 12.58 12.21 19.21
CA ALA A 70 12.95 11.55 17.98
C ALA A 70 14.44 11.19 18.00
N THR A 71 14.76 9.97 17.55
CA THR A 71 16.13 9.51 17.37
C THR A 71 16.35 9.02 15.94
N PRO A 72 17.60 9.01 15.44
CA PRO A 72 17.91 8.42 14.15
C PRO A 72 17.40 6.97 14.06
N ASN A 73 16.95 6.59 12.87
CA ASN A 73 16.28 5.34 12.55
C ASN A 73 14.92 5.11 13.23
N THR A 74 14.33 6.12 13.86
CA THR A 74 12.96 6.00 14.36
C THR A 74 12.00 5.86 13.17
N PRO A 75 11.21 4.77 13.08
CA PRO A 75 10.21 4.63 12.02
C PRO A 75 9.06 5.61 12.27
N ILE A 76 8.51 6.14 11.18
CA ILE A 76 7.35 7.02 11.19
C ILE A 76 6.29 6.53 10.20
N SER A 77 5.04 6.81 10.54
CA SER A 77 3.87 6.39 9.78
C SER A 77 3.02 7.60 9.37
N VAL A 78 2.09 7.37 8.45
CA VAL A 78 1.10 8.40 8.07
C VAL A 78 0.30 8.79 9.31
N GLY A 79 0.26 10.09 9.61
CA GLY A 79 -0.44 10.64 10.77
C GLY A 79 0.47 10.97 11.96
N ASP A 80 1.74 10.57 11.92
CA ASP A 80 2.74 11.01 12.90
C ASP A 80 3.04 12.50 12.71
N ARG A 81 3.22 13.19 13.83
CA ARG A 81 3.60 14.60 13.89
C ARG A 81 5.05 14.72 14.32
N ILE A 82 5.81 15.48 13.56
CA ILE A 82 7.22 15.78 13.85
C ILE A 82 7.34 17.27 14.12
N TYR A 83 8.05 17.63 15.18
CA TYR A 83 8.29 19.01 15.58
C TYR A 83 9.78 19.23 15.86
N THR A 84 10.37 20.24 15.24
CA THR A 84 11.74 20.70 15.52
C THR A 84 11.68 21.93 16.41
N ARG A 85 12.52 21.98 17.44
CA ARG A 85 12.71 23.21 18.25
C ARG A 85 13.65 24.18 17.52
N ASP A 86 13.65 25.45 17.94
CA ASP A 86 14.59 26.47 17.48
C ASP A 86 16.03 25.93 17.33
N ASN A 87 16.64 26.22 16.17
CA ASN A 87 17.98 25.77 15.80
C ASN A 87 18.18 24.25 15.84
N SER A 88 17.11 23.48 15.65
CA SER A 88 17.14 22.02 15.47
C SER A 88 16.76 21.67 14.04
N ARG A 89 17.10 20.47 13.59
CA ARG A 89 16.79 19.97 12.25
C ARG A 89 16.51 18.48 12.32
N SER A 90 15.55 18.02 11.53
CA SER A 90 15.25 16.61 11.32
C SER A 90 15.24 16.29 9.83
N GLU A 91 15.87 15.19 9.45
CA GLU A 91 15.74 14.64 8.09
C GLU A 91 14.91 13.37 8.13
N VAL A 92 13.88 13.34 7.30
CA VAL A 92 12.95 12.22 7.14
C VAL A 92 13.23 11.55 5.81
N ALA A 93 13.67 10.29 5.84
CA ALA A 93 13.88 9.47 4.66
C ALA A 93 12.59 8.71 4.32
N PHE A 94 12.02 8.98 3.15
CA PHE A 94 10.92 8.17 2.59
C PHE A 94 11.47 6.95 1.86
N THR A 95 12.62 7.13 1.20
CA THR A 95 13.40 6.07 0.55
C THR A 95 14.88 6.32 0.83
N GLY A 96 15.78 5.44 0.39
CA GLY A 96 17.23 5.66 0.54
C GLY A 96 17.80 6.84 -0.26
N ARG A 97 16.97 7.53 -1.06
CA ARG A 97 17.38 8.69 -1.89
C ARG A 97 16.45 9.90 -1.76
N ASP A 98 15.24 9.70 -1.24
CA ASP A 98 14.23 10.76 -1.09
C ASP A 98 14.11 11.18 0.37
N PHE A 99 14.40 12.45 0.64
CA PHE A 99 14.44 13.01 1.98
C PHE A 99 13.61 14.30 2.07
N ALA A 100 12.94 14.51 3.20
CA ALA A 100 12.40 15.80 3.60
C ALA A 100 13.21 16.35 4.78
N THR A 101 13.50 17.65 4.75
CA THR A 101 14.10 18.36 5.88
C THR A 101 13.02 19.15 6.60
N ILE A 102 13.07 19.11 7.93
CA ILE A 102 12.23 19.90 8.83
C ILE A 102 13.21 20.70 9.71
N ASP A 103 13.06 22.01 9.77
CA ASP A 103 13.85 22.94 10.60
C ASP A 103 12.94 23.84 11.46
#